data_AF-A0A4U1FYC6-F1
#
_entry.id   AF-A0A4U1FYC6-F1
#
_cell.length_a   1.000
_cell.length_b   1.000
_cell.length_c   1.000
_cell.angle_alpha   90.00
_cell.angle_beta   90.00
_cell.angle_gamma   90.00
#
_symmetry.space_group_name_H-M   'P 1'
#
loop_
_entity.id
_entity.type
_entity.pdbx_description
1 polymer ?
#
loop_
_entity_poly.entity_id
_entity_poly.type
_entity_poly.pdbx_seq_one_letter_code
_entity_poly.pdbx_strand_id
1 'polypeptide(L)'
;MDEDQDRIYVGSKDHILSLNINNISQEPLSVFWPASAIKVEECKMAGKDPTHGCGNFVRVIQAFNRTHLYVCGSGAFSPVCTYLNRGRRSEDQVFMIDSKCESGKGRCSFNPNVNTVSVMINEELFSAMYIDFMGTDAAIFRSLTKRNAVRTDQHNSKWLSEPMFVDAHVIPDGTDPNDAKVYFFFKEKLTDSSRSTKQIHSMIARICPNDTGGLRSLVNKWTTFLKARLVCSVTDEDGPETHFDELEDVFLLETDNPRTTLVYGIFTTSSSVFKGSAVCVYHLSDIQTVFNGPFAHKEGPNHQLISYQGRIPYPRPGTCPGGAFTPNMRTTKEFPDDVVTFIRNHPLMYNSIYPIHRRPLIVRTGTDYKYTKIAVDRVNAADGRYHVLFLGTGLPH
;
A
#
# COMPACT_ATOMS: atom_id res chain seq x y z
N MET A 1 15.75 -0.93 -1.68
CA MET A 1 17.16 -0.88 -1.23
C MET A 1 17.46 -2.22 -0.58
N ASP A 2 18.66 -2.76 -0.77
CA ASP A 2 19.11 -3.97 -0.11
C ASP A 2 20.46 -3.71 0.54
N GLU A 3 20.43 -3.46 1.85
CA GLU A 3 21.61 -3.15 2.65
C GLU A 3 22.53 -4.37 2.78
N ASP A 4 21.98 -5.58 2.89
CA ASP A 4 22.78 -6.83 2.97
C ASP A 4 23.62 -7.08 1.71
N GLN A 5 23.22 -6.51 0.57
CA GLN A 5 23.93 -6.59 -0.70
C GLN A 5 24.68 -5.30 -1.05
N ASP A 6 24.59 -4.23 -0.26
CA ASP A 6 25.10 -2.89 -0.63
C ASP A 6 24.58 -2.41 -2.00
N ARG A 7 23.33 -2.76 -2.35
CA ARG A 7 22.74 -2.44 -3.67
C ARG A 7 21.42 -1.69 -3.59
N ILE A 8 21.20 -0.85 -4.58
CA ILE A 8 19.90 -0.24 -4.88
C ILE A 8 19.40 -0.80 -6.21
N TYR A 9 18.27 -1.50 -6.18
CA TYR A 9 17.61 -1.97 -7.39
C TYR A 9 16.62 -0.93 -7.90
N VAL A 10 16.71 -0.60 -9.18
CA VAL A 10 15.85 0.40 -9.83
C VAL A 10 15.15 -0.23 -11.02
N GLY A 11 13.83 -0.15 -11.03
CA GLY A 11 13.01 -0.51 -12.18
C GLY A 11 12.73 0.71 -13.06
N SER A 12 12.96 0.60 -14.36
CA SER A 12 12.64 1.65 -15.33
C SER A 12 11.88 1.09 -16.53
N LYS A 13 11.71 1.90 -17.57
CA LYS A 13 11.20 1.42 -18.85
C LYS A 13 12.21 0.45 -19.47
N ASP A 14 11.75 -0.77 -19.70
CA ASP A 14 12.43 -1.89 -20.35
C ASP A 14 13.74 -2.35 -19.67
N HIS A 15 14.10 -1.82 -18.50
CA HIS A 15 15.34 -2.13 -17.82
C HIS A 15 15.16 -2.30 -16.31
N ILE A 16 16.02 -3.13 -15.73
CA ILE A 16 16.23 -3.25 -14.29
C ILE A 16 17.71 -2.96 -14.05
N LEU A 17 18.01 -2.12 -13.06
CA LEU A 17 19.37 -1.72 -12.70
C LEU A 17 19.70 -2.18 -11.28
N SER A 18 20.97 -2.51 -11.04
CA SER A 18 21.55 -2.74 -9.72
C SER A 18 22.71 -1.77 -9.51
N LEU A 19 22.45 -0.73 -8.72
CA LEU A 19 23.39 0.34 -8.40
C LEU A 19 24.15 0.00 -7.13
N ASN A 20 25.42 0.42 -7.03
CA ASN A 20 26.18 0.35 -5.79
C ASN A 20 25.74 1.47 -4.84
N ILE A 21 25.37 1.14 -3.60
CA ILE A 21 24.90 2.11 -2.62
C ILE A 21 25.95 3.17 -2.26
N ASN A 22 27.23 2.77 -2.25
CA ASN A 22 28.35 3.63 -1.87
C ASN A 22 28.76 4.58 -3.00
N ASN A 23 28.45 4.23 -4.25
CA ASN A 23 28.73 5.08 -5.41
C ASN A 23 27.81 4.73 -6.59
N ILE A 24 26.71 5.47 -6.73
CA ILE A 24 25.74 5.27 -7.82
C ILE A 24 26.26 5.68 -9.20
N SER A 25 27.40 6.38 -9.27
CA SER A 25 28.05 6.76 -10.54
C SER A 25 28.91 5.64 -11.12
N GLN A 26 29.17 4.58 -10.36
CA GLN A 26 29.78 3.36 -10.89
C GLN A 26 28.85 2.72 -11.93
N GLU A 27 29.44 2.08 -12.95
CA GLU A 27 28.67 1.36 -13.96
C GLU A 27 27.74 0.31 -13.29
N PRO A 28 26.42 0.41 -13.51
CA PRO A 28 25.47 -0.48 -12.85
C PRO A 28 25.38 -1.81 -13.58
N LEU A 29 25.06 -2.88 -12.84
CA LEU A 29 24.59 -4.10 -13.51
C LEU A 29 23.21 -3.81 -14.07
N SER A 30 22.98 -4.19 -15.33
CA SER A 30 21.73 -3.89 -16.02
C SER A 30 21.18 -5.12 -16.72
N VAL A 31 19.86 -5.24 -16.68
CA VAL A 31 19.10 -6.26 -17.42
C VAL A 31 18.15 -5.54 -18.34
N PHE A 32 18.30 -5.76 -19.65
CA PHE A 32 17.32 -5.32 -20.65
C PHE A 32 16.17 -6.34 -20.70
N TRP A 33 14.97 -5.90 -20.30
CA TRP A 33 13.77 -6.71 -20.20
C TRP A 33 12.55 -5.98 -20.81
N PRO A 34 12.52 -5.82 -22.15
CA PRO A 34 11.42 -5.14 -22.84
C PRO A 34 10.17 -6.00 -22.96
N ALA A 35 9.05 -5.38 -23.30
CA ALA A 35 7.87 -6.09 -23.75
C ALA A 35 8.12 -6.72 -25.14
N SER A 36 7.43 -7.82 -25.47
CA SER A 36 7.59 -8.44 -26.80
C SER A 36 7.04 -7.53 -27.90
N ALA A 37 7.62 -7.61 -29.10
CA ALA A 37 7.20 -6.79 -30.24
C ALA A 37 5.70 -6.93 -30.54
N ILE A 38 5.15 -8.15 -30.40
CA ILE A 38 3.72 -8.43 -30.56
C ILE A 38 2.89 -7.65 -29.53
N LYS A 39 3.27 -7.66 -28.25
CA LYS A 39 2.54 -6.93 -27.20
C LYS A 39 2.66 -5.42 -27.34
N VAL A 40 3.81 -4.92 -27.77
CA VAL A 40 3.98 -3.50 -28.10
C VAL A 40 3.02 -3.09 -29.23
N GLU A 41 2.88 -3.91 -30.26
CA GLU A 41 1.98 -3.60 -31.37
C GLU A 41 0.51 -3.69 -30.96
N GLU A 42 0.10 -4.73 -30.22
CA GLU A 42 -1.25 -4.83 -29.64
C GLU A 42 -1.60 -3.60 -28.78
N CYS A 43 -0.65 -3.13 -27.96
CA CYS A 43 -0.81 -1.93 -27.14
C CYS A 43 -1.08 -0.67 -27.96
N LYS A 44 -0.34 -0.49 -29.08
CA LYS A 44 -0.55 0.62 -30.01
C LYS A 44 -1.90 0.53 -30.70
N MET A 45 -2.28 -0.66 -31.18
CA MET A 45 -3.59 -0.91 -31.79
C MET A 45 -4.74 -0.63 -30.82
N ALA A 46 -4.52 -0.84 -29.51
CA ALA A 46 -5.47 -0.48 -28.46
C ALA A 46 -5.53 1.03 -28.14
N GLY A 47 -4.85 1.88 -28.92
CA GLY A 47 -4.89 3.34 -28.82
C GLY A 47 -4.11 3.93 -27.64
N LYS A 48 -3.15 3.18 -27.07
CA LYS A 48 -2.26 3.69 -26.02
C LYS A 48 -1.10 4.48 -26.61
N ASP A 49 -0.49 5.36 -25.81
CA ASP A 49 0.66 6.17 -26.22
C ASP A 49 1.83 5.26 -26.68
N PRO A 50 2.24 5.30 -27.96
CA PRO A 50 3.31 4.45 -28.47
C PRO A 50 4.68 4.74 -27.85
N THR A 51 4.92 5.98 -27.42
CA THR A 51 6.22 6.46 -26.93
C THR A 51 6.36 6.24 -25.43
N HIS A 52 5.33 6.61 -24.67
CA HIS A 52 5.36 6.60 -23.20
C HIS A 52 4.44 5.57 -22.55
N GLY A 53 3.60 4.86 -23.32
CA GLY A 53 2.66 3.86 -22.80
C GLY A 53 3.02 2.41 -23.15
N CYS A 54 3.53 2.17 -24.36
CA CYS A 54 3.76 0.81 -24.89
C CYS A 54 5.21 0.33 -24.69
N GLY A 55 5.57 0.07 -23.44
CA GLY A 55 6.82 -0.60 -23.04
C GLY A 55 6.63 -1.40 -21.76
N ASN A 56 7.67 -2.10 -21.31
CA ASN A 56 7.64 -2.78 -20.03
C ASN A 56 8.14 -1.87 -18.92
N PHE A 57 7.23 -1.27 -18.15
CA PHE A 57 7.61 -0.43 -17.01
C PHE A 57 7.68 -1.30 -15.77
N VAL A 58 8.88 -1.49 -15.22
CA VAL A 58 9.08 -2.29 -14.00
C VAL A 58 8.48 -1.53 -12.81
N ARG A 59 7.55 -2.17 -12.10
CA ARG A 59 6.79 -1.56 -10.98
C ARG A 59 6.86 -2.36 -9.69
N VAL A 60 7.31 -3.62 -9.74
CA VAL A 60 7.49 -4.47 -8.56
C VAL A 60 8.91 -5.01 -8.59
N ILE A 61 9.65 -4.80 -7.51
CA ILE A 61 10.92 -5.44 -7.22
C ILE A 61 10.87 -5.82 -5.74
N GLN A 62 10.85 -7.12 -5.45
CA GLN A 62 10.79 -7.64 -4.10
C GLN A 62 11.83 -8.72 -3.89
N ALA A 63 12.47 -8.77 -2.74
CA ALA A 63 13.33 -9.91 -2.40
C ALA A 63 12.47 -11.17 -2.27
N PHE A 64 12.75 -12.20 -3.07
CA PHE A 64 12.01 -13.47 -3.05
C PHE A 64 12.67 -14.46 -2.10
N ASN A 65 13.97 -14.66 -2.29
CA ASN A 65 14.82 -15.44 -1.41
C ASN A 65 16.22 -14.81 -1.36
N ARG A 66 17.18 -15.48 -0.71
CA ARG A 66 18.55 -14.97 -0.57
C ARG A 66 19.27 -14.65 -1.89
N THR A 67 18.90 -15.33 -2.98
CA THR A 67 19.59 -15.27 -4.27
C THR A 67 18.77 -14.61 -5.37
N HIS A 68 17.46 -14.47 -5.18
CA HIS A 68 16.54 -14.05 -6.22
C HIS A 68 15.67 -12.88 -5.78
N LEU A 69 15.46 -11.97 -6.72
CA LEU A 69 14.41 -10.97 -6.70
C LEU A 69 13.21 -11.49 -7.49
N TYR A 70 12.02 -11.15 -7.03
CA TYR A 70 10.80 -11.24 -7.83
C TYR A 70 10.50 -9.89 -8.45
N VAL A 71 10.40 -9.84 -9.77
CA VAL A 71 10.23 -8.58 -10.52
C VAL A 71 9.02 -8.65 -11.44
N CYS A 72 8.26 -7.57 -11.52
CA CYS A 72 7.14 -7.43 -12.46
C CYS A 72 7.13 -6.07 -13.13
N GLY A 73 6.63 -6.04 -14.36
CA GLY A 73 6.37 -4.80 -15.09
C GLY A 73 5.09 -4.85 -15.90
N SER A 74 4.70 -3.69 -16.42
CA SER A 74 3.44 -3.50 -17.15
C SER A 74 3.35 -4.24 -18.48
N GLY A 75 4.49 -4.65 -19.05
CA GLY A 75 4.58 -5.45 -20.28
C GLY A 75 3.77 -4.90 -21.46
N ALA A 76 3.80 -3.58 -21.67
CA ALA A 76 2.99 -2.87 -22.67
C ALA A 76 1.48 -3.16 -22.51
N PHE A 77 0.93 -2.87 -21.32
CA PHE A 77 -0.45 -3.20 -20.94
C PHE A 77 -0.75 -4.72 -21.04
N SER A 78 0.27 -5.55 -20.81
CA SER A 78 0.15 -6.99 -20.63
C SER A 78 1.15 -7.43 -19.56
N PRO A 79 0.81 -7.23 -18.26
CA PRO A 79 1.78 -7.37 -17.18
C PRO A 79 2.46 -8.73 -17.17
N VAL A 80 3.76 -8.72 -16.93
CA VAL A 80 4.63 -9.90 -16.87
C VAL A 80 5.51 -9.85 -15.63
N CYS A 81 5.88 -11.01 -15.13
CA CYS A 81 6.80 -11.15 -14.01
C CYS A 81 7.87 -12.20 -14.30
N THR A 82 9.00 -12.12 -13.60
CA THR A 82 10.07 -13.12 -13.66
C THR A 82 10.88 -13.11 -12.37
N TYR A 83 11.73 -14.12 -12.20
CA TYR A 83 12.74 -14.16 -11.16
C TYR A 83 14.07 -13.67 -11.72
N LEU A 84 14.71 -12.76 -10.99
CA LEU A 84 16.00 -12.21 -11.32
C LEU A 84 17.02 -12.72 -10.30
N ASN A 85 18.01 -13.46 -10.77
CA ASN A 85 19.11 -13.94 -9.95
C ASN A 85 20.09 -12.80 -9.73
N ARG A 86 20.37 -12.52 -8.45
CA ARG A 86 21.25 -11.44 -7.99
C ARG A 86 22.51 -11.96 -7.28
N GLY A 87 22.78 -13.25 -7.38
CA GLY A 87 23.85 -13.90 -6.61
C GLY A 87 23.53 -13.98 -5.12
N ARG A 88 24.45 -14.58 -4.36
CA ARG A 88 24.31 -14.64 -2.88
C ARG A 88 25.00 -13.47 -2.22
N ARG A 89 26.06 -12.95 -2.84
CA ARG A 89 26.79 -11.77 -2.39
C ARG A 89 27.01 -10.81 -3.54
N SER A 90 27.27 -9.56 -3.20
CA SER A 90 27.41 -8.48 -4.16
C SER A 90 28.68 -8.60 -5.02
N GLU A 91 29.71 -9.31 -4.54
CA GLU A 91 30.96 -9.57 -5.27
C GLU A 91 30.79 -10.59 -6.40
N ASP A 92 29.74 -11.42 -6.36
CA ASP A 92 29.45 -12.40 -7.43
C ASP A 92 29.10 -11.70 -8.76
N GLN A 93 28.69 -10.43 -8.70
CA GLN A 93 28.26 -9.60 -9.84
C GLN A 93 27.20 -10.28 -10.75
N VAL A 94 26.41 -11.20 -10.19
CA VAL A 94 25.32 -11.87 -10.90
C VAL A 94 24.11 -10.96 -10.95
N PHE A 95 23.59 -10.71 -12.14
CA PHE A 95 22.35 -9.95 -12.32
C PHE A 95 21.69 -10.32 -13.64
N MET A 96 20.86 -11.37 -13.61
CA MET A 96 20.28 -11.95 -14.83
C MET A 96 18.92 -12.60 -14.58
N ILE A 97 18.09 -12.66 -15.62
CA ILE A 97 16.79 -13.34 -15.55
C ILE A 97 17.03 -14.86 -15.55
N ASP A 98 16.47 -15.54 -14.55
CA ASP A 98 16.71 -16.98 -14.30
C ASP A 98 15.44 -17.84 -14.50
N SER A 99 14.38 -17.25 -15.07
CA SER A 99 13.12 -17.96 -15.30
C SER A 99 12.38 -17.48 -16.53
N LYS A 100 11.48 -18.33 -17.04
CA LYS A 100 10.50 -17.92 -18.06
C LYS A 100 9.56 -16.87 -17.47
N CYS A 101 9.20 -15.89 -18.30
CA CYS A 101 8.24 -14.88 -17.90
C CYS A 101 6.87 -15.51 -17.61
N GLU A 102 6.28 -15.12 -16.49
CA GLU A 102 4.94 -15.50 -16.05
C GLU A 102 3.97 -14.34 -16.23
N SER A 103 2.67 -14.63 -16.20
CA SER A 103 1.66 -13.58 -16.18
C SER A 103 1.78 -12.73 -14.90
N GLY A 104 1.77 -11.41 -15.08
CA GLY A 104 1.76 -10.44 -14.00
C GLY A 104 0.35 -9.99 -13.58
N LYS A 105 -0.71 -10.60 -14.11
CA LYS A 105 -2.09 -10.28 -13.70
C LYS A 105 -2.28 -10.58 -12.21
N GLY A 106 -2.77 -9.60 -11.44
CA GLY A 106 -2.85 -9.73 -9.97
C GLY A 106 -1.51 -9.51 -9.24
N ARG A 107 -0.41 -9.21 -9.96
CA ARG A 107 0.92 -8.91 -9.42
C ARG A 107 1.44 -7.50 -9.75
N CYS A 108 1.14 -7.00 -10.96
CA CYS A 108 1.48 -5.65 -11.42
C CYS A 108 0.36 -5.05 -12.27
N SER A 109 0.20 -3.72 -12.23
CA SER A 109 -0.84 -3.04 -13.00
C SER A 109 -0.51 -3.01 -14.49
N PHE A 110 -1.58 -2.96 -15.31
CA PHE A 110 -1.53 -2.83 -16.76
C PHE A 110 -1.07 -1.44 -17.19
N ASN A 111 -1.59 -0.41 -16.54
CA ASN A 111 -1.29 0.98 -16.88
C ASN A 111 -0.03 1.42 -16.11
N PRO A 112 1.05 1.86 -16.79
CA PRO A 112 2.25 2.30 -16.10
C PRO A 112 2.04 3.58 -15.28
N ASN A 113 0.99 4.37 -15.53
CA ASN A 113 0.76 5.64 -14.82
C ASN A 113 0.05 5.47 -13.46
N VAL A 114 -0.36 4.25 -13.10
CA VAL A 114 -0.93 3.98 -11.78
C VAL A 114 0.07 3.19 -10.95
N ASN A 115 0.13 3.52 -9.65
CA ASN A 115 1.04 2.84 -8.73
C ASN A 115 0.63 1.38 -8.53
N THR A 116 1.63 0.52 -8.44
CA THR A 116 1.50 -0.82 -7.86
C THR A 116 2.28 -0.83 -6.57
N VAL A 117 1.58 -1.06 -5.46
CA VAL A 117 2.20 -1.22 -4.15
C VAL A 117 2.35 -2.70 -3.87
N SER A 118 3.45 -3.11 -3.26
CA SER A 118 3.68 -4.53 -2.97
C SER A 118 4.56 -4.77 -1.76
N VAL A 119 4.41 -5.95 -1.15
CA VAL A 119 5.32 -6.50 -0.15
C VAL A 119 5.38 -8.02 -0.29
N MET A 120 6.56 -8.61 -0.06
CA MET A 120 6.78 -10.05 -0.10
C MET A 120 6.86 -10.61 1.32
N ILE A 121 6.09 -11.65 1.62
CA ILE A 121 6.11 -12.33 2.92
C ILE A 121 6.11 -13.82 2.66
N ASN A 122 7.16 -14.52 3.12
CA ASN A 122 7.26 -15.98 2.99
C ASN A 122 6.99 -16.47 1.55
N GLU A 123 7.63 -15.81 0.56
CA GLU A 123 7.47 -16.11 -0.88
C GLU A 123 6.06 -15.83 -1.46
N GLU A 124 5.14 -15.25 -0.67
CA GLU A 124 3.83 -14.80 -1.12
C GLU A 124 3.84 -13.29 -1.38
N LEU A 125 3.36 -12.89 -2.55
CA LEU A 125 3.28 -11.48 -2.95
C LEU A 125 1.94 -10.89 -2.55
N PHE A 126 1.97 -9.91 -1.67
CA PHE A 126 0.84 -9.05 -1.37
C PHE A 126 0.97 -7.79 -2.21
N SER A 127 -0.06 -7.45 -2.99
CA SER A 127 -0.05 -6.32 -3.91
C SER A 127 -1.34 -5.52 -3.83
N ALA A 128 -1.26 -4.22 -4.06
CA ALA A 128 -2.41 -3.34 -4.14
C ALA A 128 -2.34 -2.51 -5.41
N MET A 129 -3.29 -2.72 -6.31
CA MET A 129 -3.28 -2.15 -7.66
C MET A 129 -4.59 -2.38 -8.42
N TYR A 130 -4.68 -1.84 -9.63
CA TYR A 130 -5.70 -2.18 -10.61
C TYR A 130 -5.28 -3.41 -11.43
N ILE A 131 -6.11 -4.45 -11.42
CA ILE A 131 -5.78 -5.77 -11.96
C ILE A 131 -6.28 -6.03 -13.39
N ASP A 132 -7.00 -5.07 -13.97
CA ASP A 132 -7.62 -5.16 -15.29
C ASP A 132 -7.06 -4.10 -16.25
N PHE A 133 -7.19 -4.38 -17.55
CA PHE A 133 -6.72 -3.49 -18.61
C PHE A 133 -7.49 -2.15 -18.63
N MET A 134 -8.76 -2.15 -18.22
CA MET A 134 -9.59 -0.94 -18.18
C MET A 134 -9.26 -0.03 -16.99
N GLY A 135 -8.55 -0.51 -15.98
CA GLY A 135 -8.26 0.27 -14.77
C GLY A 135 -9.50 0.53 -13.92
N THR A 136 -10.39 -0.46 -13.82
CA THR A 136 -11.66 -0.36 -13.08
C THR A 136 -11.72 -1.28 -11.87
N ASP A 137 -10.97 -2.38 -11.88
CA ASP A 137 -10.93 -3.36 -10.79
C ASP A 137 -9.68 -3.16 -9.93
N ALA A 138 -9.79 -2.27 -8.95
CA ALA A 138 -8.78 -2.13 -7.90
C ALA A 138 -8.94 -3.22 -6.85
N ALA A 139 -7.83 -3.82 -6.44
CA ALA A 139 -7.81 -4.84 -5.41
C ALA A 139 -6.54 -4.80 -4.57
N ILE A 140 -6.69 -5.18 -3.29
CA ILE A 140 -5.58 -5.71 -2.50
C ILE A 140 -5.61 -7.23 -2.65
N PHE A 141 -4.51 -7.82 -3.09
CA PHE A 141 -4.41 -9.17 -3.63
C PHE A 141 -3.24 -9.92 -3.01
N ARG A 142 -3.40 -11.22 -2.74
CA ARG A 142 -2.28 -12.12 -2.43
C ARG A 142 -2.14 -13.14 -3.55
N SER A 143 -0.94 -13.21 -4.10
CA SER A 143 -0.52 -14.08 -5.19
C SER A 143 0.79 -14.81 -4.84
N LEU A 144 1.37 -15.54 -5.80
CA LEU A 144 2.56 -16.39 -5.59
C LEU A 144 2.43 -17.37 -4.42
N THR A 145 1.20 -17.78 -4.14
CA THR A 145 0.89 -18.65 -3.01
C THR A 145 0.65 -20.08 -3.50
N LYS A 146 1.04 -21.06 -2.67
CA LYS A 146 0.63 -22.46 -2.83
C LYS A 146 -0.85 -22.70 -2.49
N ARG A 147 -1.48 -21.71 -1.85
CA ARG A 147 -2.90 -21.69 -1.50
C ARG A 147 -3.69 -21.04 -2.63
N ASN A 148 -5.00 -20.89 -2.43
CA ASN A 148 -5.79 -20.05 -3.33
C ASN A 148 -5.39 -18.57 -3.15
N ALA A 149 -5.34 -17.84 -4.26
CA ALA A 149 -5.20 -16.39 -4.24
C ALA A 149 -6.39 -15.75 -3.49
N VAL A 150 -6.12 -14.70 -2.72
CA VAL A 150 -7.14 -13.99 -1.92
C VAL A 150 -7.17 -12.53 -2.33
N ARG A 151 -8.36 -11.93 -2.40
CA ARG A 151 -8.52 -10.52 -2.79
C ARG A 151 -9.60 -9.76 -2.02
N THR A 152 -9.65 -8.44 -2.17
CA THR A 152 -10.78 -7.64 -1.71
C THR A 152 -12.06 -7.95 -2.49
N ASP A 153 -13.22 -7.70 -1.89
CA ASP A 153 -14.53 -7.90 -2.53
C ASP A 153 -14.67 -6.97 -3.75
N GLN A 154 -14.89 -7.57 -4.92
CA GLN A 154 -14.91 -6.86 -6.20
C GLN A 154 -16.21 -6.07 -6.35
N HIS A 155 -16.13 -4.90 -6.98
CA HIS A 155 -17.30 -4.02 -7.24
C HIS A 155 -18.08 -3.62 -5.96
N ASN A 156 -17.39 -3.61 -4.81
CA ASN A 156 -17.96 -3.23 -3.53
C ASN A 156 -17.26 -1.96 -3.01
N SER A 157 -17.87 -0.79 -3.24
CA SER A 157 -17.30 0.51 -2.89
C SER A 157 -17.10 0.71 -1.38
N LYS A 158 -17.77 -0.08 -0.52
CA LYS A 158 -17.50 -0.09 0.92
C LYS A 158 -16.05 -0.53 1.21
N TRP A 159 -15.49 -1.39 0.37
CA TRP A 159 -14.15 -1.92 0.53
C TRP A 159 -13.12 -0.97 -0.06
N LEU A 160 -13.23 -0.69 -1.37
CA LEU A 160 -12.33 0.20 -2.09
C LEU A 160 -13.14 1.03 -3.09
N SER A 161 -12.92 2.36 -3.09
CA SER A 161 -13.62 3.29 -4.00
C SER A 161 -12.62 4.10 -4.82
N GLU A 162 -12.34 3.66 -6.04
CA GLU A 162 -11.32 4.28 -6.93
C GLU A 162 -10.01 4.63 -6.19
N PRO A 163 -9.35 3.65 -5.54
CA PRO A 163 -8.19 3.92 -4.71
C PRO A 163 -6.94 4.23 -5.54
N MET A 164 -6.10 5.10 -5.01
CA MET A 164 -4.73 5.33 -5.45
C MET A 164 -3.80 4.86 -4.35
N PHE A 165 -3.14 3.72 -4.56
CA PHE A 165 -2.25 3.11 -3.57
C PHE A 165 -0.92 3.86 -3.48
N VAL A 166 -0.43 4.02 -2.25
CA VAL A 166 0.77 4.79 -1.92
C VAL A 166 1.86 3.86 -1.42
N ASP A 167 1.59 3.06 -0.38
CA ASP A 167 2.61 2.19 0.21
C ASP A 167 2.02 1.01 1.01
N ALA A 168 2.84 0.02 1.35
CA ALA A 168 2.45 -1.11 2.20
C ALA A 168 3.59 -1.63 3.07
N HIS A 169 3.25 -2.00 4.31
CA HIS A 169 4.21 -2.42 5.33
C HIS A 169 3.70 -3.62 6.13
N VAL A 170 4.60 -4.52 6.50
CA VAL A 170 4.29 -5.59 7.46
C VAL A 170 4.66 -5.09 8.84
N ILE A 171 3.69 -5.10 9.76
CA ILE A 171 3.89 -4.60 11.10
C ILE A 171 3.47 -5.68 12.10
N PRO A 172 4.38 -6.13 12.98
CA PRO A 172 4.03 -7.01 14.10
C PRO A 172 2.95 -6.40 14.99
N ASP A 173 2.02 -7.22 15.50
CA ASP A 173 0.98 -6.78 16.42
C ASP A 173 1.03 -7.65 17.68
N GLY A 174 1.64 -7.14 18.75
CA GLY A 174 1.90 -7.94 19.95
C GLY A 174 3.10 -8.88 19.79
N THR A 175 3.10 -9.97 20.55
CA THR A 175 4.23 -10.90 20.64
C THR A 175 4.06 -12.16 19.79
N ASP A 176 2.82 -12.49 19.38
CA ASP A 176 2.56 -13.66 18.54
C ASP A 176 2.82 -13.31 17.07
N PRO A 177 3.69 -14.06 16.36
CA PRO A 177 3.95 -13.81 14.94
C PRO A 177 2.69 -13.88 14.05
N ASN A 178 1.67 -14.65 14.43
CA ASN A 178 0.41 -14.76 13.67
C ASN A 178 -0.47 -13.51 13.78
N ASP A 179 -0.22 -12.66 14.77
CA ASP A 179 -0.97 -11.41 14.92
C ASP A 179 -0.45 -10.29 14.03
N ALA A 180 0.74 -10.45 13.41
CA ALA A 180 1.29 -9.51 12.44
C ALA A 180 0.28 -9.17 11.34
N LYS A 181 0.29 -7.92 10.88
CA LYS A 181 -0.65 -7.44 9.85
C LYS A 181 0.10 -6.75 8.73
N VAL A 182 -0.47 -6.84 7.52
CA VAL A 182 -0.03 -6.01 6.39
C VAL A 182 -0.90 -4.78 6.36
N TYR A 183 -0.28 -3.62 6.45
CA TYR A 183 -0.92 -2.31 6.33
C TYR A 183 -0.75 -1.78 4.92
N PHE A 184 -1.82 -1.24 4.34
CA PHE A 184 -1.83 -0.59 3.03
C PHE A 184 -2.28 0.85 3.18
N PHE A 185 -1.50 1.78 2.63
CA PHE A 185 -1.76 3.20 2.62
C PHE A 185 -2.21 3.64 1.24
N PHE A 186 -3.30 4.39 1.16
CA PHE A 186 -3.88 4.82 -0.11
C PHE A 186 -4.77 6.04 0.09
N LYS A 187 -5.16 6.70 -1.00
CA LYS A 187 -6.25 7.68 -1.01
C LYS A 187 -7.39 7.18 -1.88
N GLU A 188 -8.63 7.43 -1.52
CA GLU A 188 -9.81 6.94 -2.25
C GLU A 188 -10.77 8.09 -2.59
N LYS A 189 -11.43 8.00 -3.75
CA LYS A 189 -12.43 8.98 -4.17
C LYS A 189 -13.80 8.54 -3.71
N LEU A 190 -14.43 9.37 -2.88
CA LEU A 190 -15.80 9.19 -2.47
C LEU A 190 -16.71 9.86 -3.49
N THR A 191 -17.47 9.04 -4.22
CA THR A 191 -18.43 9.50 -5.22
C THR A 191 -19.82 9.64 -4.63
N ASP A 192 -20.58 10.66 -5.06
CA ASP A 192 -22.01 10.76 -4.77
C ASP A 192 -22.81 9.79 -5.68
N SER A 193 -24.09 9.63 -5.40
CA SER A 193 -25.10 8.97 -6.23
C SER A 193 -25.07 9.38 -7.71
N SER A 194 -24.65 10.62 -8.02
CA SER A 194 -24.47 11.16 -9.38
C SER A 194 -23.10 10.84 -10.01
N ARG A 195 -22.26 10.03 -9.36
CA ARG A 195 -20.87 9.67 -9.77
C ARG A 195 -19.90 10.85 -9.87
N SER A 196 -20.26 12.04 -9.37
CA SER A 196 -19.29 13.12 -9.19
C SER A 196 -18.41 12.83 -7.96
N THR A 197 -17.11 13.14 -8.05
CA THR A 197 -16.21 13.06 -6.89
C THR A 197 -16.63 14.13 -5.88
N LYS A 198 -17.03 13.67 -4.70
CA LYS A 198 -17.47 14.55 -3.60
C LYS A 198 -16.29 14.92 -2.72
N GLN A 199 -15.43 13.96 -2.41
CA GLN A 199 -14.27 14.15 -1.54
C GLN A 199 -13.21 13.07 -1.81
N ILE A 200 -11.95 13.38 -1.54
CA ILE A 200 -10.87 12.38 -1.45
C ILE A 200 -10.61 12.13 0.03
N HIS A 201 -10.48 10.88 0.45
CA HIS A 201 -10.02 10.55 1.80
C HIS A 201 -8.70 9.78 1.72
N SER A 202 -7.75 10.16 2.56
CA SER A 202 -6.58 9.34 2.85
C SER A 202 -6.95 8.22 3.82
N MET A 203 -6.50 7.00 3.51
CA MET A 203 -6.92 5.77 4.16
C MET A 203 -5.71 4.91 4.51
N ILE A 204 -5.86 4.17 5.59
CA ILE A 204 -5.03 3.03 5.94
C ILE A 204 -5.92 1.80 6.06
N ALA A 205 -5.53 0.70 5.43
CA ALA A 205 -6.17 -0.60 5.61
C ALA A 205 -5.20 -1.61 6.23
N ARG A 206 -5.73 -2.66 6.85
CA ARG A 206 -4.97 -3.78 7.38
C ARG A 206 -5.61 -5.11 7.02
N ILE A 207 -4.78 -6.13 6.86
CA ILE A 207 -5.17 -7.54 6.68
C ILE A 207 -4.23 -8.47 7.47
N CYS A 208 -4.70 -9.66 7.81
CA CYS A 208 -3.85 -10.70 8.38
C CYS A 208 -3.15 -11.50 7.26
N PRO A 209 -1.81 -11.67 7.29
CA PRO A 209 -1.08 -12.40 6.25
C PRO A 209 -1.55 -13.84 6.08
N ASN A 210 -2.00 -14.49 7.16
CA ASN A 210 -2.46 -15.87 7.16
C ASN A 210 -3.96 -16.04 6.81
N ASP A 211 -4.67 -14.97 6.47
CA ASP A 211 -6.09 -15.01 6.08
C ASP A 211 -6.28 -15.77 4.77
N THR A 212 -7.12 -16.80 4.77
CA THR A 212 -7.36 -17.67 3.60
C THR A 212 -8.75 -17.51 2.99
N GLY A 213 -9.48 -16.49 3.42
CA GLY A 213 -10.87 -16.26 3.12
C GLY A 213 -11.84 -17.14 3.90
N GLY A 214 -13.13 -16.95 3.64
CA GLY A 214 -14.19 -17.68 4.32
C GLY A 214 -14.52 -19.02 3.66
N LEU A 215 -15.24 -19.87 4.40
CA LEU A 215 -15.60 -21.21 3.94
C LEU A 215 -16.73 -21.21 2.90
N ARG A 216 -17.82 -20.48 3.18
CA ARG A 216 -19.04 -20.41 2.34
C ARG A 216 -19.23 -19.03 1.71
N SER A 217 -19.11 -17.99 2.55
CA SER A 217 -19.09 -16.58 2.13
C SER A 217 -17.67 -16.07 2.06
N LEU A 218 -17.42 -15.03 1.25
CA LEU A 218 -16.07 -14.48 1.05
C LEU A 218 -15.01 -15.56 0.70
N VAL A 219 -15.40 -16.56 -0.09
CA VAL A 219 -14.46 -17.58 -0.59
C VAL A 219 -13.40 -16.89 -1.42
N ASN A 220 -12.12 -17.14 -1.09
CA ASN A 220 -10.96 -16.50 -1.71
C ASN A 220 -11.01 -14.95 -1.64
N LYS A 221 -11.68 -14.40 -0.61
CA LYS A 221 -11.70 -12.96 -0.32
C LYS A 221 -11.30 -12.71 1.12
N TRP A 222 -10.66 -11.58 1.42
CA TRP A 222 -10.19 -11.27 2.77
C TRP A 222 -11.35 -11.32 3.79
N THR A 223 -11.14 -11.91 4.94
CA THR A 223 -12.09 -11.91 6.07
C THR A 223 -11.60 -11.03 7.24
N THR A 224 -10.40 -10.48 7.11
CA THR A 224 -9.73 -9.63 8.10
C THR A 224 -9.50 -8.19 7.62
N PHE A 225 -9.98 -7.85 6.42
CA PHE A 225 -9.81 -6.52 5.82
C PHE A 225 -10.59 -5.45 6.59
N LEU A 226 -9.87 -4.48 7.14
CA LEU A 226 -10.43 -3.27 7.72
C LEU A 226 -9.69 -2.04 7.19
N LYS A 227 -10.39 -0.91 7.08
CA LYS A 227 -9.82 0.40 6.74
C LYS A 227 -10.30 1.51 7.67
N ALA A 228 -9.48 2.53 7.84
CA ALA A 228 -9.78 3.72 8.62
C ALA A 228 -9.25 4.98 7.91
N ARG A 229 -9.88 6.12 8.14
CA ARG A 229 -9.45 7.41 7.57
C ARG A 229 -8.25 7.95 8.34
N LEU A 230 -7.20 8.34 7.62
CA LEU A 230 -6.12 9.19 8.12
C LEU A 230 -6.52 10.65 7.90
N VAL A 231 -6.54 11.43 8.98
CA VAL A 231 -6.80 12.87 8.92
C VAL A 231 -5.49 13.60 9.05
N CYS A 232 -5.23 14.56 8.18
CA CYS A 232 -4.16 15.54 8.33
C CYS A 232 -4.79 16.92 8.12
N SER A 233 -4.97 17.68 9.21
CA SER A 233 -5.66 18.97 9.17
C SER A 233 -5.07 19.97 10.14
N VAL A 234 -5.27 21.25 9.82
CA VAL A 234 -5.01 22.38 10.71
C VAL A 234 -6.36 22.93 11.15
N THR A 235 -6.60 22.98 12.45
CA THR A 235 -7.78 23.65 13.03
C THR A 235 -7.49 25.15 13.10
N ASP A 236 -8.36 25.96 12.52
CA ASP A 236 -8.29 27.42 12.59
C ASP A 236 -8.81 27.94 13.95
N GLU A 237 -8.47 29.18 14.32
CA GLU A 237 -8.89 29.78 15.60
C GLU A 237 -10.43 29.84 15.74
N ASP A 238 -11.12 30.04 14.62
CA ASP A 238 -12.59 30.07 14.53
C ASP A 238 -13.25 28.67 14.45
N GLY A 239 -12.46 27.59 14.51
CA GLY A 239 -12.92 26.21 14.54
C GLY A 239 -12.99 25.39 13.23
N PRO A 240 -13.02 25.94 11.99
CA PRO A 240 -13.00 25.09 10.79
C PRO A 240 -11.63 24.43 10.60
N GLU A 241 -11.64 23.19 10.10
CA GLU A 241 -10.42 22.45 9.77
C GLU A 241 -10.07 22.59 8.28
N THR A 242 -8.82 22.97 8.01
CA THR A 242 -8.24 22.88 6.67
C THR A 242 -7.59 21.52 6.48
N HIS A 243 -8.16 20.68 5.61
CA HIS A 243 -7.69 19.31 5.37
C HIS A 243 -6.67 19.20 4.23
N PHE A 244 -5.68 18.33 4.44
CA PHE A 244 -4.76 17.81 3.43
C PHE A 244 -5.14 16.35 3.21
N ASP A 245 -6.09 16.11 2.32
CA ASP A 245 -6.74 14.81 2.14
C ASP A 245 -6.04 13.90 1.11
N GLU A 246 -5.04 14.41 0.37
CA GLU A 246 -4.31 13.64 -0.64
C GLU A 246 -2.97 13.10 -0.11
N LEU A 247 -2.96 11.87 0.40
CA LEU A 247 -1.73 11.16 0.74
C LEU A 247 -0.86 10.94 -0.50
N GLU A 248 0.42 11.34 -0.42
CA GLU A 248 1.41 11.19 -1.49
C GLU A 248 2.48 10.16 -1.18
N ASP A 249 2.94 10.09 0.08
CA ASP A 249 4.00 9.18 0.51
C ASP A 249 3.93 8.89 1.99
N VAL A 250 4.48 7.74 2.39
CA VAL A 250 4.52 7.28 3.78
C VAL A 250 5.93 6.79 4.12
N PHE A 251 6.38 7.06 5.34
CA PHE A 251 7.62 6.51 5.88
C PHE A 251 7.38 6.00 7.30
N LEU A 252 7.77 4.75 7.56
CA LEU A 252 7.71 4.16 8.89
C LEU A 252 9.07 4.33 9.55
N LEU A 253 9.11 5.11 10.62
CA LEU A 253 10.27 5.18 11.49
C LEU A 253 10.14 4.09 12.55
N GLU A 254 10.75 2.94 12.26
CA GLU A 254 10.81 1.85 13.21
C GLU A 254 11.61 2.25 14.46
N THR A 255 11.14 1.76 15.60
CA THR A 255 11.79 1.98 16.89
C THR A 255 11.95 0.62 17.56
N ASP A 256 12.85 0.54 18.55
CA ASP A 256 13.15 -0.71 19.26
C ASP A 256 11.90 -1.39 19.85
N ASN A 257 10.84 -0.62 20.10
CA ASN A 257 9.52 -1.12 20.44
C ASN A 257 8.53 -0.86 19.28
N PRO A 258 7.95 -1.90 18.65
CA PRO A 258 6.97 -1.72 17.58
C PRO A 258 5.78 -0.81 17.96
N ARG A 259 5.40 -0.75 19.24
CA ARG A 259 4.31 0.13 19.70
C ARG A 259 4.66 1.62 19.63
N THR A 260 5.95 1.96 19.65
CA THR A 260 6.43 3.35 19.54
C THR A 260 6.80 3.74 18.11
N THR A 261 6.60 2.85 17.15
CA THR A 261 6.78 3.14 15.71
C THR A 261 5.94 4.35 15.31
N LEU A 262 6.58 5.26 14.59
CA LEU A 262 5.96 6.46 14.06
C LEU A 262 5.71 6.29 12.57
N VAL A 263 4.51 6.66 12.14
CA VAL A 263 4.13 6.71 10.73
C VAL A 263 4.14 8.16 10.30
N TYR A 264 5.08 8.53 9.42
CA TYR A 264 5.12 9.83 8.76
C TYR A 264 4.35 9.73 7.45
N GLY A 265 3.52 10.74 7.15
CA GLY A 265 2.83 10.84 5.87
C GLY A 265 2.94 12.24 5.29
N ILE A 266 3.20 12.32 3.99
CA ILE A 266 3.03 13.55 3.21
C ILE A 266 1.60 13.59 2.68
N PHE A 267 0.93 14.72 2.91
CA PHE A 267 -0.40 14.98 2.42
C PHE A 267 -0.41 16.28 1.63
N THR A 268 -1.25 16.35 0.60
CA THR A 268 -1.48 17.57 -0.18
C THR A 268 -2.95 17.96 -0.20
N THR A 269 -3.20 19.21 -0.55
CA THR A 269 -4.55 19.73 -0.75
C THR A 269 -5.16 19.18 -2.04
N SER A 270 -6.45 18.84 -1.99
CA SER A 270 -7.23 18.42 -3.17
C SER A 270 -7.64 19.58 -4.08
N SER A 271 -7.50 20.82 -3.60
CA SER A 271 -7.81 22.00 -4.40
C SER A 271 -6.78 22.18 -5.53
N SER A 272 -7.27 22.45 -6.73
CA SER A 272 -6.43 22.86 -7.86
C SER A 272 -5.91 24.29 -7.73
N VAL A 273 -6.61 25.13 -6.95
CA VAL A 273 -6.29 26.55 -6.75
C VAL A 273 -5.34 26.71 -5.56
N PHE A 274 -5.66 26.08 -4.44
CA PHE A 274 -4.83 26.14 -3.24
C PHE A 274 -3.85 24.98 -3.22
N LYS A 275 -2.58 25.26 -3.56
CA LYS A 275 -1.49 24.30 -3.44
C LYS A 275 -0.91 24.34 -2.02
N GLY A 276 -1.05 23.23 -1.30
CA GLY A 276 -0.45 23.04 0.01
C GLY A 276 0.06 21.62 0.18
N SER A 277 1.10 21.48 0.99
CA SER A 277 1.61 20.20 1.47
C SER A 277 1.72 20.24 2.99
N ALA A 278 1.48 19.10 3.63
CA ALA A 278 1.62 18.94 5.06
C ALA A 278 2.32 17.61 5.37
N VAL A 279 3.10 17.59 6.44
CA VAL A 279 3.67 16.35 6.99
C VAL A 279 2.96 16.07 8.30
N CYS A 280 2.26 14.95 8.38
CA CYS A 280 1.59 14.49 9.59
C CYS A 280 2.31 13.24 10.14
N VAL A 281 2.33 13.11 11.47
CA VAL A 281 2.96 11.99 12.17
C VAL A 281 1.90 11.31 13.02
N TYR A 282 1.89 9.97 13.01
CA TYR A 282 0.92 9.16 13.75
C TYR A 282 1.66 8.12 14.60
N HIS A 283 1.17 7.89 15.82
CA HIS A 283 1.61 6.72 16.57
C HIS A 283 0.91 5.46 16.04
N LEU A 284 1.65 4.38 15.87
CA LEU A 284 1.06 3.09 15.52
C LEU A 284 0.03 2.63 16.57
N SER A 285 0.23 2.92 17.85
CA SER A 285 -0.73 2.62 18.91
C SER A 285 -2.10 3.30 18.71
N ASP A 286 -2.12 4.52 18.18
CA ASP A 286 -3.36 5.26 17.92
C ASP A 286 -4.09 4.64 16.72
N ILE A 287 -3.35 4.27 15.68
CA ILE A 287 -3.86 3.52 14.53
C ILE A 287 -4.53 2.21 15.00
N GLN A 288 -3.81 1.43 15.82
CA GLN A 288 -4.34 0.17 16.38
C GLN A 288 -5.57 0.39 17.25
N THR A 289 -5.59 1.46 18.06
CA THR A 289 -6.73 1.83 18.90
C THR A 289 -7.97 2.11 18.06
N VAL A 290 -7.84 2.84 16.94
CA VAL A 290 -8.95 3.09 16.02
C VAL A 290 -9.48 1.80 15.40
N PHE A 291 -8.59 0.92 14.94
CA PHE A 291 -9.00 -0.38 14.43
C PHE A 291 -9.62 -1.31 15.48
N ASN A 292 -9.35 -1.04 16.77
CA ASN A 292 -9.98 -1.72 17.91
C ASN A 292 -11.26 -1.02 18.40
N GLY A 293 -11.62 0.12 17.81
CA GLY A 293 -12.81 0.91 18.11
C GLY A 293 -14.07 0.48 17.35
N PRO A 294 -15.06 1.39 17.24
CA PRO A 294 -16.35 1.11 16.60
C PRO A 294 -16.24 1.03 15.08
N PHE A 295 -17.00 0.10 14.50
CA PHE A 295 -17.18 0.01 13.05
C PHE A 295 -18.13 1.12 12.56
N ALA A 296 -17.94 1.56 11.33
CA ALA A 296 -18.85 2.49 10.67
C ALA A 296 -20.04 1.74 10.10
N HIS A 297 -21.23 2.33 10.22
CA HIS A 297 -22.49 1.73 9.81
C HIS A 297 -23.39 2.74 9.09
N LYS A 298 -24.17 2.26 8.13
CA LYS A 298 -25.27 2.99 7.49
C LYS A 298 -26.50 2.11 7.47
N GLU A 299 -27.63 2.64 7.95
CA GLU A 299 -28.91 1.94 7.92
C GLU A 299 -29.46 1.78 6.50
N GLY A 300 -29.09 2.69 5.58
CA GLY A 300 -29.41 2.60 4.17
C GLY A 300 -28.52 3.49 3.30
N PRO A 301 -28.67 3.45 1.96
CA PRO A 301 -27.81 4.18 1.03
C PRO A 301 -27.73 5.69 1.29
N ASN A 302 -28.86 6.29 1.66
CA ASN A 302 -29.02 7.74 1.86
C ASN A 302 -28.81 8.17 3.33
N HIS A 303 -28.56 7.23 4.24
CA HIS A 303 -28.35 7.55 5.65
C HIS A 303 -26.91 8.03 5.89
N GLN A 304 -26.76 8.87 6.91
CA GLN A 304 -25.45 9.29 7.38
C GLN A 304 -24.68 8.10 7.96
N LEU A 305 -23.35 8.20 7.90
CA LEU A 305 -22.47 7.22 8.51
C LEU A 305 -22.48 7.41 10.02
N ILE A 306 -22.84 6.38 10.77
CA ILE A 306 -22.88 6.38 12.24
C ILE A 306 -21.98 5.30 12.81
N SER A 307 -21.71 5.35 14.12
CA SER A 307 -21.02 4.28 14.82
C SER A 307 -21.95 3.07 14.98
N TYR A 308 -21.45 1.87 14.72
CA TYR A 308 -22.20 0.64 14.91
C TYR A 308 -22.46 0.39 16.41
N GLN A 309 -23.73 0.33 16.79
CA GLN A 309 -24.18 0.13 18.18
C GLN A 309 -24.66 -1.30 18.47
N GLY A 310 -24.72 -2.16 17.46
CA GLY A 310 -25.17 -3.54 17.62
C GLY A 310 -24.10 -4.46 18.25
N ARG A 311 -24.45 -5.75 18.39
CA ARG A 311 -23.53 -6.76 18.88
C ARG A 311 -22.46 -7.07 17.83
N ILE A 312 -21.19 -6.84 18.20
CA ILE A 312 -20.04 -7.25 17.38
C ILE A 312 -19.86 -8.78 17.55
N PRO A 313 -19.77 -9.56 16.46
CA PRO A 313 -19.61 -11.01 16.53
C PRO A 313 -18.22 -11.41 17.04
N TYR A 314 -18.06 -12.68 17.44
CA TYR A 314 -16.81 -13.24 17.97
C TYR A 314 -16.27 -14.38 17.07
N PRO A 315 -14.95 -14.43 16.78
CA PRO A 315 -13.91 -13.46 17.16
C PRO A 315 -14.16 -12.09 16.53
N ARG A 316 -13.62 -11.03 17.16
CA ARG A 316 -13.82 -9.67 16.68
C ARG A 316 -13.35 -9.56 15.22
N PRO A 317 -14.19 -9.11 14.27
CA PRO A 317 -13.79 -8.96 12.88
C PRO A 317 -12.50 -8.15 12.72
N GLY A 318 -11.56 -8.65 11.90
CA GLY A 318 -10.21 -8.11 11.77
C GLY A 318 -9.15 -8.75 12.67
N THR A 319 -9.51 -9.72 13.52
CA THR A 319 -8.56 -10.53 14.31
C THR A 319 -7.95 -11.64 13.43
N CYS A 320 -6.66 -11.90 13.56
CA CYS A 320 -5.97 -12.94 12.80
C CYS A 320 -6.29 -14.33 13.35
N PRO A 321 -6.40 -15.39 12.53
CA PRO A 321 -6.48 -16.76 13.03
C PRO A 321 -5.13 -17.20 13.65
N GLY A 322 -5.18 -18.02 14.69
CA GLY A 322 -4.00 -18.59 15.35
C GLY A 322 -3.14 -17.57 16.11
N GLY A 323 -3.65 -16.35 16.29
CA GLY A 323 -3.02 -15.31 17.09
C GLY A 323 -3.39 -15.43 18.57
N ALA A 324 -2.91 -14.49 19.38
CA ALA A 324 -3.05 -14.54 20.84
C ALA A 324 -4.52 -14.59 21.32
N PHE A 325 -5.43 -13.96 20.58
CA PHE A 325 -6.86 -13.90 20.92
C PHE A 325 -7.70 -15.02 20.29
N THR A 326 -7.13 -15.79 19.35
CA THR A 326 -7.82 -16.85 18.60
C THR A 326 -6.95 -18.12 18.47
N PRO A 327 -6.29 -18.59 19.55
CA PRO A 327 -5.28 -19.64 19.45
C PRO A 327 -5.83 -20.97 18.92
N ASN A 328 -7.13 -21.20 19.09
CA ASN A 328 -7.81 -22.42 18.67
C ASN A 328 -8.33 -22.37 17.22
N MET A 329 -8.34 -21.20 16.56
CA MET A 329 -8.84 -21.03 15.20
C MET A 329 -7.67 -20.93 14.24
N ARG A 330 -7.27 -22.02 13.59
CA ARG A 330 -6.03 -22.06 12.79
C ARG A 330 -6.19 -21.48 11.39
N THR A 331 -7.43 -21.34 10.92
CA THR A 331 -7.75 -20.78 9.61
C THR A 331 -9.00 -19.92 9.69
N THR A 332 -9.06 -18.88 8.86
CA THR A 332 -10.24 -18.04 8.67
C THR A 332 -11.46 -18.79 8.12
N LYS A 333 -11.27 -20.00 7.57
CA LYS A 333 -12.39 -20.87 7.15
C LYS A 333 -13.19 -21.40 8.35
N GLU A 334 -12.62 -21.39 9.54
CA GLU A 334 -13.29 -21.76 10.79
C GLU A 334 -14.07 -20.58 11.41
N PHE A 335 -13.95 -19.36 10.84
CA PHE A 335 -14.70 -18.22 11.33
C PHE A 335 -16.21 -18.42 11.14
N PRO A 336 -17.02 -18.12 12.17
CA PRO A 336 -18.48 -18.16 12.08
C PRO A 336 -19.06 -17.31 10.94
N ASP A 337 -20.20 -17.75 10.40
CA ASP A 337 -20.86 -17.08 9.27
C ASP A 337 -21.26 -15.62 9.59
N ASP A 338 -21.58 -15.30 10.85
CA ASP A 338 -21.91 -13.94 11.30
C ASP A 338 -20.69 -13.01 11.28
N VAL A 339 -19.50 -13.48 11.68
CA VAL A 339 -18.23 -12.74 11.56
C VAL A 339 -17.92 -12.41 10.09
N VAL A 340 -18.04 -13.41 9.21
CA VAL A 340 -17.77 -13.25 7.77
C VAL A 340 -18.79 -12.33 7.09
N THR A 341 -20.05 -12.40 7.51
CA THR A 341 -21.11 -11.52 7.01
C THR A 341 -20.93 -10.09 7.52
N PHE A 342 -20.48 -9.94 8.76
CA PHE A 342 -20.23 -8.65 9.38
C PHE A 342 -19.12 -7.90 8.65
N ILE A 343 -17.94 -8.52 8.46
CA ILE A 343 -16.79 -7.87 7.82
C ILE A 343 -17.09 -7.45 6.38
N ARG A 344 -17.88 -8.26 5.65
CA ARG A 344 -18.30 -7.91 4.28
C ARG A 344 -19.05 -6.59 4.21
N ASN A 345 -19.81 -6.28 5.24
CA ASN A 345 -20.69 -5.12 5.31
C ASN A 345 -20.11 -3.95 6.11
N HIS A 346 -19.11 -4.19 6.96
CA HIS A 346 -18.51 -3.21 7.87
C HIS A 346 -16.97 -3.19 7.78
N PRO A 347 -16.37 -2.99 6.58
CA PRO A 347 -14.91 -2.92 6.45
C PRO A 347 -14.33 -1.58 6.94
N LEU A 348 -15.15 -0.54 7.14
CA LEU A 348 -14.70 0.80 7.52
C LEU A 348 -14.83 1.01 9.04
N MET A 349 -13.81 1.57 9.68
CA MET A 349 -13.86 2.04 11.06
C MET A 349 -14.54 3.42 11.14
N TYR A 350 -15.31 3.66 12.19
CA TYR A 350 -16.04 4.92 12.36
C TYR A 350 -15.12 6.07 12.78
N ASN A 351 -14.24 5.82 13.74
CA ASN A 351 -13.30 6.82 14.20
C ASN A 351 -12.21 7.04 13.14
N SER A 352 -11.83 8.32 12.96
CA SER A 352 -10.67 8.68 12.14
C SER A 352 -9.40 8.69 12.99
N ILE A 353 -8.26 8.49 12.33
CA ILE A 353 -6.93 8.52 12.92
C ILE A 353 -6.38 9.94 12.74
N TYR A 354 -6.18 10.65 13.84
CA TYR A 354 -5.61 11.99 13.88
C TYR A 354 -4.10 11.93 14.15
N PRO A 355 -3.33 12.92 13.66
CA PRO A 355 -1.90 12.96 13.88
C PRO A 355 -1.61 13.32 15.34
N ILE A 356 -0.37 13.12 15.75
CA ILE A 356 0.14 13.51 17.07
C ILE A 356 -0.17 15.01 17.28
N HIS A 357 -0.71 15.34 18.45
CA HIS A 357 -1.19 16.69 18.79
C HIS A 357 -2.33 17.23 17.90
N ARG A 358 -2.99 16.37 17.11
CA ARG A 358 -4.08 16.72 16.17
C ARG A 358 -3.73 17.85 15.20
N ARG A 359 -2.46 17.97 14.84
CA ARG A 359 -1.97 18.94 13.85
C ARG A 359 -0.82 18.36 13.03
N PRO A 360 -0.56 18.85 11.82
CA PRO A 360 0.65 18.53 11.08
C PRO A 360 1.90 19.02 11.80
N LEU A 361 3.00 18.29 11.59
CA LEU A 361 4.34 18.68 12.01
C LEU A 361 4.88 19.84 11.16
N ILE A 362 4.65 19.77 9.84
CA ILE A 362 5.08 20.79 8.87
C ILE A 362 3.90 21.13 7.98
N VAL A 363 3.71 22.42 7.71
CA VAL A 363 2.75 22.92 6.70
C VAL A 363 3.51 23.83 5.74
N ARG A 364 3.32 23.58 4.45
CA ARG A 364 3.88 24.39 3.37
C ARG A 364 2.76 24.81 2.43
N THR A 365 2.45 26.09 2.41
CA THR A 365 1.46 26.72 1.53
C THR A 365 2.09 27.92 0.84
N GLY A 366 1.45 28.44 -0.22
CA GLY A 366 1.92 29.62 -0.94
C GLY A 366 3.17 29.37 -1.80
N THR A 367 3.54 28.11 -2.03
CA THR A 367 4.60 27.70 -2.96
C THR A 367 4.03 27.12 -4.25
N ASP A 368 4.84 27.14 -5.31
CA ASP A 368 4.52 26.55 -6.60
C ASP A 368 4.75 25.03 -6.66
N TYR A 369 5.56 24.48 -5.75
CA TYR A 369 5.83 23.05 -5.58
C TYR A 369 5.00 22.38 -4.47
N LYS A 370 4.90 21.05 -4.56
CA LYS A 370 4.34 20.15 -3.55
C LYS A 370 5.40 19.14 -3.10
N TYR A 371 5.31 18.67 -1.85
CA TYR A 371 6.08 17.53 -1.39
C TYR A 371 5.59 16.24 -2.05
N THR A 372 6.51 15.34 -2.37
CA THR A 372 6.23 14.11 -3.13
C THR A 372 6.78 12.85 -2.48
N LYS A 373 7.91 12.95 -1.77
CA LYS A 373 8.58 11.82 -1.10
C LYS A 373 9.16 12.22 0.24
N ILE A 374 9.17 11.29 1.20
CA ILE A 374 9.73 11.49 2.53
C ILE A 374 10.65 10.33 2.92
N ALA A 375 11.81 10.68 3.47
CA ALA A 375 12.62 9.77 4.26
C ALA A 375 12.93 10.44 5.60
N VAL A 376 13.02 9.65 6.67
CA VAL A 376 13.31 10.16 8.01
C VAL A 376 14.47 9.40 8.60
N ASP A 377 15.48 10.12 9.07
CA ASP A 377 16.62 9.55 9.81
C ASP A 377 16.57 9.96 11.28
N ARG A 378 17.04 9.08 12.17
CA ARG A 378 17.13 9.31 13.61
C ARG A 378 18.58 9.53 13.99
N VAL A 379 18.96 10.79 14.16
CA VAL A 379 20.34 11.21 14.40
C VAL A 379 20.57 11.49 15.89
N ASN A 380 21.65 10.93 16.44
CA ASN A 380 22.14 11.30 17.77
C ASN A 380 23.12 12.47 17.63
N ALA A 381 22.75 13.63 18.17
CA ALA A 381 23.59 14.81 18.29
C ALA A 381 24.13 14.96 19.73
N ALA A 382 25.06 15.89 19.93
CA ALA A 382 25.68 16.11 21.24
C ALA A 382 24.69 16.55 22.34
N ASP A 383 23.60 17.19 21.95
CA ASP A 383 22.56 17.78 22.78
C ASP A 383 21.27 16.95 22.84
N GLY A 384 21.13 15.91 22.02
CA GLY A 384 19.94 15.07 22.03
C GLY A 384 19.76 14.21 20.78
N ARG A 385 18.57 13.62 20.65
CA ARG A 385 18.20 12.85 19.45
C ARG A 385 17.21 13.64 18.62
N TYR A 386 17.43 13.66 17.32
CA TYR A 386 16.63 14.42 16.36
C TYR A 386 16.12 13.50 15.25
N HIS A 387 14.91 13.78 14.78
CA HIS A 387 14.38 13.19 13.56
C HIS A 387 14.61 14.19 12.42
N VAL A 388 15.47 13.82 11.48
CA VAL A 388 15.81 14.64 10.31
C VAL A 388 14.95 14.18 9.14
N LEU A 389 14.14 15.09 8.60
CA LEU A 389 13.23 14.80 7.50
C LEU A 389 13.85 15.24 6.17
N PHE A 390 13.94 14.32 5.22
CA PHE A 390 14.31 14.58 3.83
C PHE A 390 13.03 14.60 3.00
N LEU A 391 12.66 15.78 2.50
CA LEU A 391 11.40 16.01 1.78
C LEU A 391 11.68 16.26 0.30
N GLY A 392 11.35 15.29 -0.56
CA GLY A 392 11.42 15.43 -2.00
C GLY A 392 10.28 16.30 -2.54
N THR A 393 10.55 17.03 -3.62
CA THR A 393 9.59 17.92 -4.29
C THR A 393 9.38 17.55 -5.75
N GLY A 394 8.23 17.98 -6.32
CA GLY A 394 7.93 17.80 -7.75
C GLY A 394 8.77 18.66 -8.71
N LEU A 395 9.53 19.62 -8.17
CA LEU A 395 10.58 20.36 -8.87
C LEU A 395 11.94 19.88 -8.31
N PRO A 396 13.02 19.87 -9.11
CA PRO A 396 14.34 19.49 -8.63
C PRO A 396 14.83 20.52 -7.60
N HIS A 397 14.66 20.21 -6.32
CA HIS A 397 15.17 20.94 -5.16
C HIS A 397 15.75 19.98 -4.14
#